data_AF-A0A3D8QJ37-F1
#
_entry.id   AF-A0A3D8QJ37-F1
#
_cell.length_a   1.000
_cell.length_b   1.000
_cell.length_c   1.000
_cell.angle_alpha   90.00
_cell.angle_beta   90.00
_cell.angle_gamma   90.00
#
_symmetry.space_group_name_H-M   'P 1'
#
loop_
_entity.id
_entity.type
_entity.pdbx_description
1 polymer ?
#
loop_
_entity_poly.entity_id
_entity_poly.type
_entity_poly.pdbx_seq_one_letter_code
_entity_poly.pdbx_strand_id
1 'polypeptide(L)'
;MQNPAMSRTFESIREQLSQYSDGDIDGVEFRFDWEVPEIVKSNYHANKEVWSPRTHVVLLQDATSPADVMATTCGEYLTRNWGTWIPMLEMMLDSYTKATLKEPEAASSSSVRTSALQAAALILGPVALAVAALELSVAAATRSRPVVKLEIPVVDGACVELFDSVAVLHFRTLDDARTAMGLVEAWDWLCRAVRSAPQDGPNLSSSSYEFDLRERANGRKSLSVSSHLGINSVELGHSCWEKLFKSCTLVCASLEARPNSEKGLEISLDLMVSLATAEFQVAVDDGIVFVGYRTILYPTAVHGTSAQFHLLTESKGQINPYLQDHGTRVLTDDAAQFTKMRCFLGWCTDAQVNLGTEKLPASIKFKRAAVLASPKVKFTFAYVSSGLGRTAILGNGGSAFQLQQLLLGLNINLLKTRAVVRASEGRILYGFEFGDIITQPGRGSCMKKLEINRLASRAWIGIANEVDAVLVCAELGDAITAADEARTRNDLCSKVPQGQDYLAATINCLKTLVERRSSALAGELEPQLLQVSDEQLWDLAASPFAACTHSSSSETCWQSDNVFQRLTTPRLHRLRNILGKTRLRSSLIPIPASGAVVFGATW
;
A
#
# COMPACT_ATOMS: atom_id res chain seq x y z
N MET A 1 -23.72 33.07 -34.34
CA MET A 1 -23.45 33.94 -33.18
C MET A 1 -23.06 33.04 -32.02
N GLN A 2 -21.75 32.89 -31.79
CA GLN A 2 -21.18 32.13 -30.67
C GLN A 2 -20.96 33.09 -29.49
N ASN A 3 -21.33 32.64 -28.29
CA ASN A 3 -21.25 33.37 -27.03
C ASN A 3 -19.78 33.47 -26.57
N PRO A 4 -19.21 34.66 -26.27
CA PRO A 4 -17.78 34.83 -25.99
C PRO A 4 -17.46 34.54 -24.52
N ALA A 5 -17.58 33.28 -24.11
CA ALA A 5 -16.87 32.79 -22.92
C ALA A 5 -15.48 32.30 -23.37
N MET A 6 -14.63 33.22 -23.82
CA MET A 6 -13.21 32.93 -23.97
C MET A 6 -12.62 32.74 -22.58
N SER A 7 -12.08 31.55 -22.32
CA SER A 7 -11.21 31.26 -21.18
C SER A 7 -10.11 32.32 -21.13
N ARG A 8 -10.17 33.21 -20.15
CA ARG A 8 -9.19 34.27 -19.91
C ARG A 8 -8.08 33.69 -19.04
N THR A 9 -6.83 33.73 -19.51
CA THR A 9 -5.64 33.29 -18.73
C THR A 9 -5.35 34.30 -17.61
N PHE A 10 -4.56 33.93 -16.59
CA PHE A 10 -4.16 34.87 -15.52
C PHE A 10 -3.45 36.12 -16.10
N GLU A 11 -2.76 35.98 -17.23
CA GLU A 11 -2.14 37.11 -17.95
C GLU A 11 -3.15 38.19 -18.36
N SER A 12 -4.40 37.80 -18.64
CA SER A 12 -5.47 38.76 -18.91
C SER A 12 -5.77 39.69 -17.72
N ILE A 13 -5.52 39.25 -16.48
CA ILE A 13 -5.62 40.12 -15.30
C ILE A 13 -4.56 41.21 -15.40
N ARG A 14 -3.30 40.85 -15.69
CA ARG A 14 -2.21 41.84 -15.84
C ARG A 14 -2.54 42.84 -16.95
N GLU A 15 -2.99 42.36 -18.09
CA GLU A 15 -3.40 43.21 -19.21
C GLU A 15 -4.57 44.13 -18.85
N GLN A 16 -5.63 43.63 -18.21
CA GLN A 16 -6.76 44.44 -17.78
C GLN A 16 -6.35 45.48 -16.73
N LEU A 17 -5.53 45.11 -15.75
CA LEU A 17 -5.03 46.04 -14.73
C LEU A 17 -4.11 47.11 -15.32
N SER A 18 -3.45 46.86 -16.45
CA SER A 18 -2.63 47.85 -17.15
C SER A 18 -3.45 48.98 -17.80
N GLN A 19 -4.75 48.77 -18.01
CA GLN A 19 -5.65 49.77 -18.62
C GLN A 19 -6.03 50.90 -17.66
N TYR A 20 -5.74 50.75 -16.37
CA TYR A 20 -6.10 51.70 -15.33
C TYR A 20 -4.86 52.40 -14.76
N SER A 21 -5.00 53.69 -14.47
CA SER A 21 -4.00 54.45 -13.72
C SER A 21 -4.26 54.34 -12.22
N ASP A 22 -3.20 54.43 -11.41
CA ASP A 22 -3.32 54.29 -9.95
C ASP A 22 -4.23 55.37 -9.33
N GLY A 23 -4.19 56.60 -9.87
CA GLY A 23 -5.03 57.71 -9.41
C GLY A 23 -6.53 57.50 -9.64
N ASP A 24 -6.93 56.52 -10.45
CA ASP A 24 -8.33 56.18 -10.73
C ASP A 24 -8.91 55.14 -9.77
N ILE A 25 -8.07 54.38 -9.04
CA ILE A 25 -8.46 53.21 -8.26
C ILE A 25 -7.97 53.31 -6.82
N ASP A 26 -8.91 53.17 -5.89
CA ASP A 26 -8.76 53.49 -4.47
C ASP A 26 -8.99 52.24 -3.58
N GLY A 27 -8.81 51.08 -4.20
CA GLY A 27 -8.93 49.76 -3.58
C GLY A 27 -9.02 48.67 -4.64
N VAL A 28 -8.20 47.64 -4.49
CA VAL A 28 -8.22 46.43 -5.32
C VAL A 28 -8.45 45.21 -4.46
N GLU A 29 -9.36 44.35 -4.88
CA GLU A 29 -9.68 43.11 -4.20
C GLU A 29 -9.59 41.93 -5.16
N PHE A 30 -8.93 40.85 -4.76
CA PHE A 30 -8.94 39.58 -5.48
C PHE A 30 -9.64 38.52 -4.64
N ARG A 31 -10.65 37.88 -5.20
CA ARG A 31 -11.44 36.81 -4.57
C ARG A 31 -11.15 35.50 -5.26
N PHE A 32 -10.78 34.49 -4.49
CA PHE A 32 -10.46 33.16 -4.99
C PHE A 32 -11.36 32.12 -4.37
N ASP A 33 -12.10 31.39 -5.20
CA ASP A 33 -12.67 30.11 -4.79
C ASP A 33 -11.53 29.14 -4.47
N TRP A 34 -11.67 28.38 -3.38
CA TRP A 34 -10.68 27.36 -3.02
C TRP A 34 -11.31 26.22 -2.23
N GLU A 35 -10.74 25.01 -2.39
CA GLU A 35 -11.21 23.77 -1.75
C GLU A 35 -10.20 23.19 -0.76
N VAL A 36 -9.06 23.85 -0.55
CA VAL A 36 -7.99 23.41 0.34
C VAL A 36 -8.51 23.05 1.75
N PRO A 37 -9.47 23.76 2.35
CA PRO A 37 -10.02 23.39 3.65
C PRO A 37 -10.59 21.97 3.72
N GLU A 38 -11.27 21.51 2.66
CA GLU A 38 -11.84 20.17 2.60
C GLU A 38 -10.76 19.08 2.43
N ILE A 39 -9.69 19.40 1.71
CA ILE A 39 -8.51 18.52 1.57
C ILE A 39 -7.76 18.39 2.90
N VAL A 40 -7.61 19.48 3.64
CA VAL A 40 -6.95 19.46 4.96
C VAL A 40 -7.77 18.65 5.97
N LYS A 41 -9.10 18.85 6.02
CA LYS A 41 -10.01 18.08 6.90
C LYS A 41 -10.00 16.59 6.57
N SER A 42 -10.14 16.21 5.30
CA SER A 42 -10.19 14.82 4.88
C SER A 42 -8.90 14.04 5.19
N ASN A 43 -7.73 14.67 5.01
CA ASN A 43 -6.43 14.05 5.32
C ASN A 43 -6.18 13.91 6.83
N TYR A 44 -6.58 14.89 7.63
CA TYR A 44 -6.42 14.84 9.09
C TYR A 44 -7.19 13.68 9.72
N HIS A 45 -8.43 13.45 9.30
CA HIS A 45 -9.25 12.35 9.81
C HIS A 45 -8.74 10.96 9.39
N ALA A 46 -8.05 10.84 8.25
CA ALA A 46 -7.57 9.56 7.74
C ALA A 46 -6.29 9.08 8.44
N ASN A 47 -5.28 9.94 8.58
CA ASN A 47 -3.92 9.51 8.97
C ASN A 47 -3.28 10.34 10.11
N LYS A 48 -3.96 11.36 10.66
CA LYS A 48 -3.40 12.33 11.62
C LYS A 48 -2.13 13.06 11.13
N GLU A 49 -1.80 12.99 9.85
CA GLU A 49 -0.74 13.79 9.25
C GLU A 49 -1.31 15.13 8.79
N VAL A 50 -0.62 16.21 9.17
CA VAL A 50 -0.96 17.57 8.74
C VAL A 50 -0.56 17.71 7.28
N TRP A 51 -1.52 18.01 6.41
CA TRP A 51 -1.26 18.30 5.00
C TRP A 51 -0.18 19.39 4.86
N SER A 52 0.80 19.17 3.99
CA SER A 52 1.88 20.13 3.72
C SER A 52 1.95 20.47 2.24
N PRO A 53 2.01 21.76 1.88
CA PRO A 53 2.25 22.20 0.50
C PRO A 53 3.58 21.67 -0.04
N ARG A 54 4.58 21.45 0.82
CA ARG A 54 5.91 20.99 0.39
C ARG A 54 5.92 19.57 -0.15
N THR A 55 5.03 18.72 0.32
CA THR A 55 5.04 17.28 -0.01
C THR A 55 3.86 16.88 -0.88
N HIS A 56 2.84 17.74 -1.01
CA HIS A 56 1.69 17.45 -1.85
C HIS A 56 2.09 17.32 -3.31
N VAL A 57 1.78 16.18 -3.94
CA VAL A 57 2.08 15.93 -5.35
C VAL A 57 1.01 16.58 -6.22
N VAL A 58 1.44 17.31 -7.23
CA VAL A 58 0.58 17.98 -8.22
C VAL A 58 0.91 17.47 -9.62
N LEU A 59 -0.09 17.49 -10.49
CA LEU A 59 0.05 17.11 -11.89
C LEU A 59 -0.05 18.34 -12.78
N LEU A 60 0.87 18.44 -13.72
CA LEU A 60 0.99 19.55 -14.65
C LEU A 60 0.77 19.04 -16.07
N GLN A 61 0.09 19.84 -16.88
CA GLN A 61 -0.08 19.58 -18.32
C GLN A 61 0.59 20.71 -19.09
N ASP A 62 1.34 20.38 -20.13
CA ASP A 62 1.96 21.40 -20.96
C ASP A 62 0.90 22.19 -21.74
N ALA A 63 1.04 23.51 -21.75
CA ALA A 63 0.11 24.41 -22.43
C ALA A 63 0.16 24.28 -23.96
N THR A 64 1.29 23.83 -24.52
CA THR A 64 1.49 23.69 -25.97
C THR A 64 1.31 22.26 -26.47
N SER A 65 1.49 21.28 -25.58
CA SER A 65 1.39 19.85 -25.85
C SER A 65 0.51 19.17 -24.81
N PRO A 66 -0.81 19.09 -25.01
CA PRO A 66 -1.74 18.53 -24.02
C PRO A 66 -1.47 17.06 -23.64
N ALA A 67 -0.72 16.32 -24.45
CA ALA A 67 -0.31 14.95 -24.16
C ALA A 67 0.86 14.88 -23.15
N ASP A 68 1.61 15.97 -22.99
CA ASP A 68 2.77 16.02 -22.12
C ASP A 68 2.34 16.46 -20.72
N VAL A 69 2.52 15.55 -19.78
CA VAL A 69 2.18 15.74 -18.37
C VAL A 69 3.36 15.45 -17.45
N MET A 70 3.44 16.15 -16.33
CA MET A 70 4.50 16.00 -15.33
C MET A 70 3.92 15.92 -13.91
N ALA A 71 4.50 15.10 -13.05
CA ALA A 71 4.25 15.09 -11.62
C ALA A 71 5.44 15.70 -10.87
N THR A 72 5.15 16.61 -9.95
CA THR A 72 6.14 17.21 -9.04
C THR A 72 5.48 17.52 -7.69
N THR A 73 6.24 17.97 -6.72
CA THR A 73 5.67 18.49 -5.47
C THR A 73 5.24 19.94 -5.65
N CYS A 74 4.15 20.33 -4.98
CA CYS A 74 3.66 21.70 -4.96
C CYS A 74 4.75 22.65 -4.43
N GLY A 75 5.48 22.27 -3.39
CA GLY A 75 6.62 23.03 -2.87
C GLY A 75 7.73 23.28 -3.89
N GLU A 76 8.14 22.25 -4.63
CA GLU A 76 9.17 22.40 -5.68
C GLU A 76 8.70 23.34 -6.80
N TYR A 77 7.47 23.17 -7.28
CA TYR A 77 6.91 24.02 -8.33
C TYR A 77 6.75 25.47 -7.89
N LEU A 78 6.20 25.70 -6.69
CA LEU A 78 6.09 27.04 -6.11
C LEU A 78 7.48 27.68 -5.93
N THR A 79 8.50 26.91 -5.58
CA THR A 79 9.86 27.44 -5.34
C THR A 79 10.47 27.93 -6.64
N ARG A 80 10.30 27.15 -7.70
CA ARG A 80 10.82 27.48 -9.04
C ARG A 80 10.18 28.73 -9.63
N ASN A 81 8.88 28.97 -9.39
CA ASN A 81 8.11 30.03 -10.06
C ASN A 81 7.86 31.27 -9.18
N TRP A 82 7.62 31.09 -7.88
CA TRP A 82 7.24 32.15 -6.94
C TRP A 82 7.97 32.03 -5.60
N GLY A 83 9.25 31.64 -5.62
CA GLY A 83 10.03 31.37 -4.40
C GLY A 83 10.04 32.49 -3.37
N THR A 84 9.93 33.76 -3.80
CA THR A 84 9.82 34.93 -2.91
C THR A 84 8.56 34.94 -2.05
N TRP A 85 7.48 34.31 -2.52
CA TRP A 85 6.16 34.32 -1.88
C TRP A 85 5.86 33.06 -1.07
N ILE A 86 6.73 32.03 -1.14
CA ILE A 86 6.55 30.79 -0.37
C ILE A 86 6.34 31.03 1.12
N PRO A 87 7.17 31.82 1.82
CA PRO A 87 6.98 32.00 3.27
C PRO A 87 5.61 32.55 3.62
N MET A 88 5.06 33.44 2.77
CA MET A 88 3.72 33.98 2.93
C MET A 88 2.66 32.90 2.70
N LEU A 89 2.74 32.13 1.61
CA LEU A 89 1.82 31.04 1.30
C LEU A 89 1.79 29.98 2.41
N GLU A 90 2.97 29.59 2.91
CA GLU A 90 3.08 28.64 4.02
C GLU A 90 2.46 29.19 5.29
N MET A 91 2.73 30.46 5.62
CA MET A 91 2.13 31.12 6.78
C MET A 91 0.61 31.18 6.68
N MET A 92 0.07 31.47 5.50
CA MET A 92 -1.38 31.49 5.24
C MET A 92 -2.01 30.12 5.49
N LEU A 93 -1.44 29.07 4.90
CA LEU A 93 -1.96 27.70 4.98
C LEU A 93 -1.79 27.10 6.37
N ASP A 94 -0.65 27.33 7.04
CA ASP A 94 -0.38 26.89 8.40
C ASP A 94 -1.29 27.61 9.40
N SER A 95 -1.47 28.92 9.27
CA SER A 95 -2.39 29.68 10.12
C SER A 95 -3.82 29.19 9.97
N TYR A 96 -4.27 28.94 8.73
CA TYR A 96 -5.60 28.41 8.47
C TYR A 96 -5.75 27.01 9.08
N THR A 97 -4.81 26.11 8.80
CA THR A 97 -4.81 24.74 9.32
C THR A 97 -4.84 24.72 10.85
N LYS A 98 -4.04 25.55 11.52
CA LYS A 98 -4.05 25.68 12.99
C LYS A 98 -5.36 26.24 13.53
N ALA A 99 -5.96 27.21 12.85
CA ALA A 99 -7.24 27.79 13.24
C ALA A 99 -8.38 26.77 13.09
N THR A 100 -8.36 25.95 12.04
CA THR A 100 -9.36 24.91 11.78
C THR A 100 -9.18 23.68 12.67
N LEU A 101 -7.95 23.30 13.03
CA LEU A 101 -7.65 22.12 13.85
C LEU A 101 -7.66 22.38 15.37
N LYS A 102 -7.67 23.63 15.81
CA LYS A 102 -7.96 23.95 17.22
C LYS A 102 -9.43 23.62 17.50
N GLU A 103 -9.70 22.48 18.13
CA GLU A 103 -10.98 22.27 18.81
C GLU A 103 -11.23 23.41 19.81
N PRO A 104 -12.48 23.90 19.97
CA PRO A 104 -12.78 24.88 21.01
C PRO A 104 -12.77 24.18 22.37
N GLU A 105 -11.66 24.29 23.10
CA GLU A 105 -11.73 24.27 24.56
C GLU A 105 -12.63 25.43 24.99
N ALA A 106 -13.75 25.09 25.62
CA ALA A 106 -14.83 25.97 26.13
C ALA A 106 -15.91 26.42 25.13
N ALA A 107 -16.88 25.53 24.88
CA ALA A 107 -18.27 25.92 24.66
C ALA A 107 -19.25 24.93 25.30
N SER A 108 -19.17 24.78 26.62
CA SER A 108 -20.28 24.22 27.42
C SER A 108 -21.43 25.23 27.48
N SER A 109 -22.20 25.39 26.41
CA SER A 109 -23.61 25.85 26.45
C SER A 109 -24.23 25.91 25.06
N SER A 110 -24.82 24.81 24.58
CA SER A 110 -25.74 24.85 23.44
C SER A 110 -26.87 23.82 23.56
N SER A 111 -27.47 23.71 24.75
CA SER A 111 -28.77 23.02 24.91
C SER A 111 -29.99 23.96 24.74
N VAL A 112 -29.80 25.21 24.29
CA VAL A 112 -30.89 26.22 24.27
C VAL A 112 -31.27 26.72 22.86
N ARG A 113 -30.56 26.36 21.78
CA ARG A 113 -30.89 26.86 20.43
C ARG A 113 -31.80 25.98 19.57
N THR A 114 -32.15 24.79 20.02
CA THR A 114 -33.05 23.87 19.30
C THR A 114 -34.55 24.17 19.51
N SER A 115 -34.93 24.98 20.50
CA SER A 115 -36.34 25.29 20.80
C SER A 115 -36.92 26.47 20.00
N ALA A 116 -36.10 27.39 19.50
CA ALA A 116 -36.58 28.58 18.77
C ALA A 116 -36.91 28.30 17.29
N LEU A 117 -36.18 27.39 16.65
CA LEU A 117 -36.41 27.01 15.23
C LEU A 117 -37.65 26.12 15.04
N GLN A 118 -38.01 25.31 16.04
CA GLN A 118 -39.24 24.51 16.02
C GLN A 118 -40.52 25.36 16.16
N ALA A 119 -40.44 26.54 16.79
CA ALA A 119 -41.58 27.44 16.92
C ALA A 119 -41.87 28.24 15.63
N ALA A 120 -40.84 28.57 14.84
CA ALA A 120 -41.00 29.34 13.60
C ALA A 120 -41.60 28.52 12.44
N ALA A 121 -41.42 27.20 12.44
CA ALA A 121 -41.92 26.29 11.40
C ALA A 121 -43.45 26.13 11.39
N LEU A 122 -44.15 26.60 12.42
CA LEU A 122 -45.61 26.51 12.55
C LEU A 122 -46.37 27.71 11.96
N ILE A 123 -45.68 28.78 11.55
CA ILE A 123 -46.33 30.05 11.17
C ILE A 123 -46.13 30.39 9.67
N LEU A 124 -45.04 29.96 9.04
CA LEU A 124 -44.71 30.34 7.66
C LEU A 124 -44.71 29.11 6.74
N GLY A 125 -45.53 29.17 5.68
CA GLY A 125 -45.63 28.10 4.68
C GLY A 125 -44.31 27.81 3.94
N PRO A 126 -44.18 26.62 3.33
CA PRO A 126 -42.90 26.06 2.86
C PRO A 126 -42.16 26.91 1.81
N VAL A 127 -42.87 27.72 1.03
CA VAL A 127 -42.28 28.61 0.01
C VAL A 127 -41.65 29.85 0.65
N ALA A 128 -42.27 30.41 1.68
CA ALA A 128 -41.71 31.55 2.43
C ALA A 128 -40.52 31.11 3.30
N LEU A 129 -40.55 29.87 3.81
CA LEU A 129 -39.42 29.26 4.51
C LEU A 129 -38.21 29.05 3.59
N ALA A 130 -38.44 28.65 2.34
CA ALA A 130 -37.38 28.46 1.35
C ALA A 130 -36.76 29.78 0.89
N VAL A 131 -37.58 30.82 0.67
CA VAL A 131 -37.08 32.17 0.31
C VAL A 131 -36.37 32.84 1.48
N ALA A 132 -36.92 32.74 2.70
CA ALA A 132 -36.25 33.27 3.91
C ALA A 132 -34.98 32.48 4.26
N ALA A 133 -34.94 31.16 4.01
CA ALA A 133 -33.71 30.37 4.17
C ALA A 133 -32.66 30.71 3.11
N LEU A 134 -33.07 31.04 1.88
CA LEU A 134 -32.16 31.52 0.84
C LEU A 134 -31.61 32.91 1.18
N GLU A 135 -32.47 33.83 1.62
CA GLU A 135 -32.06 35.17 2.06
C GLU A 135 -31.22 35.14 3.35
N LEU A 136 -31.50 34.25 4.31
CA LEU A 136 -30.64 34.03 5.48
C LEU A 136 -29.31 33.36 5.12
N SER A 137 -29.27 32.47 4.13
CA SER A 137 -28.03 31.83 3.68
C SER A 137 -27.12 32.84 2.94
N VAL A 138 -27.72 33.70 2.11
CA VAL A 138 -27.03 34.79 1.42
C VAL A 138 -26.59 35.91 2.39
N ALA A 139 -27.41 36.22 3.40
CA ALA A 139 -27.06 37.19 4.46
C ALA A 139 -26.08 36.63 5.51
N ALA A 140 -26.02 35.30 5.70
CA ALA A 140 -25.05 34.64 6.57
C ALA A 140 -23.67 34.53 5.89
N ALA A 141 -23.64 34.31 4.57
CA ALA A 141 -22.40 34.33 3.78
C ALA A 141 -21.71 35.71 3.77
N THR A 142 -22.46 36.79 4.02
CA THR A 142 -21.94 38.17 4.12
C THR A 142 -21.60 38.61 5.56
N ARG A 143 -21.71 37.71 6.55
CA ARG A 143 -21.39 37.98 7.98
C ARG A 143 -20.42 36.96 8.61
N SER A 144 -19.81 36.08 7.83
CA SER A 144 -18.77 35.20 8.35
C SER A 144 -17.55 36.04 8.74
N ARG A 145 -17.04 35.83 9.95
CA ARG A 145 -15.70 36.34 10.30
C ARG A 145 -14.68 35.48 9.54
N PRO A 146 -13.60 36.08 9.02
CA PRO A 146 -12.53 35.28 8.42
C PRO A 146 -11.97 34.32 9.47
N VAL A 147 -11.67 33.09 9.05
CA VAL A 147 -11.00 32.09 9.89
C VAL A 147 -9.60 32.59 10.24
N VAL A 148 -8.95 33.22 9.27
CA VAL A 148 -7.63 33.85 9.41
C VAL A 148 -7.63 35.18 8.69
N LYS A 149 -7.05 36.20 9.34
CA LYS A 149 -6.71 37.48 8.72
C LYS A 149 -5.22 37.75 8.95
N LEU A 150 -4.47 37.99 7.89
CA LEU A 150 -3.03 38.24 7.94
C LEU A 150 -2.69 39.49 7.12
N GLU A 151 -1.75 40.29 7.60
CA GLU A 151 -1.18 41.38 6.82
C GLU A 151 -0.18 40.83 5.79
N ILE A 152 -0.07 41.47 4.63
CA ILE A 152 0.91 41.15 3.60
C ILE A 152 2.16 42.00 3.88
N PRO A 153 3.27 41.42 4.41
CA PRO A 153 4.36 42.23 4.99
C PRO A 153 5.07 43.18 4.01
N VAL A 154 4.97 42.90 2.71
CA VAL A 154 5.66 43.64 1.65
C VAL A 154 4.87 44.87 1.20
N VAL A 155 3.58 44.97 1.57
CA VAL A 155 2.67 46.01 1.08
C VAL A 155 1.84 46.57 2.25
N ASP A 156 2.06 47.85 2.59
CA ASP A 156 1.45 48.46 3.77
C ASP A 156 -0.08 48.49 3.71
N GLY A 157 -0.69 47.85 4.72
CA GLY A 157 -2.14 47.73 4.85
C GLY A 157 -2.83 46.88 3.81
N ALA A 158 -2.09 46.12 3.02
CA ALA A 158 -2.64 44.99 2.30
C ALA A 158 -2.83 43.80 3.26
N CYS A 159 -3.91 43.07 3.09
CA CYS A 159 -4.20 41.92 3.95
C CYS A 159 -4.89 40.81 3.18
N VAL A 160 -4.79 39.59 3.72
CA VAL A 160 -5.51 38.42 3.24
C VAL A 160 -6.49 37.94 4.30
N GLU A 161 -7.71 37.67 3.85
CA GLU A 161 -8.79 37.10 4.64
C GLU A 161 -9.13 35.72 4.08
N LEU A 162 -8.98 34.67 4.90
CA LEU A 162 -9.26 33.30 4.54
C LEU A 162 -10.56 32.84 5.18
N PHE A 163 -11.49 32.40 4.34
CA PHE A 163 -12.77 31.79 4.71
C PHE A 163 -12.79 30.32 4.27
N ASP A 164 -13.82 29.58 4.67
CA ASP A 164 -13.90 28.13 4.39
C ASP A 164 -14.03 27.77 2.91
N SER A 165 -14.47 28.69 2.06
CA SER A 165 -14.66 28.45 0.63
C SER A 165 -14.11 29.55 -0.26
N VAL A 166 -13.67 30.67 0.33
CA VAL A 166 -13.16 31.84 -0.41
C VAL A 166 -11.93 32.39 0.30
N ALA A 167 -10.95 32.85 -0.47
CA ALA A 167 -9.84 33.65 0.01
C ALA A 167 -9.90 35.03 -0.64
N VAL A 168 -9.68 36.09 0.13
CA VAL A 168 -9.79 37.46 -0.33
C VAL A 168 -8.50 38.23 -0.02
N LEU A 169 -7.84 38.74 -1.06
CA LEU A 169 -6.65 39.59 -0.95
C LEU A 169 -7.06 41.04 -1.19
N HIS A 170 -6.80 41.90 -0.22
CA HIS A 170 -7.14 43.33 -0.25
C HIS A 170 -5.89 44.20 -0.39
N PHE A 171 -5.95 45.17 -1.29
CA PHE A 171 -4.91 46.17 -1.55
C PHE A 171 -5.51 47.58 -1.55
N ARG A 172 -4.76 48.57 -1.04
CA ARG A 172 -5.26 49.95 -0.93
C ARG A 172 -5.22 50.65 -2.28
N THR A 173 -4.18 50.40 -3.07
CA THR A 173 -3.97 51.01 -4.39
C THR A 173 -3.80 49.94 -5.47
N LEU A 174 -3.75 50.39 -6.73
CA LEU A 174 -3.45 49.51 -7.86
C LEU A 174 -1.96 49.15 -7.89
N ASP A 175 -1.09 50.06 -7.45
CA ASP A 175 0.35 49.82 -7.35
C ASP A 175 0.71 48.78 -6.27
N ASP A 176 -0.01 48.79 -5.14
CA ASP A 176 0.06 47.77 -4.10
C ASP A 176 -0.24 46.37 -4.66
N ALA A 177 -1.33 46.26 -5.43
CA ALA A 177 -1.73 45.02 -6.08
C ALA A 177 -0.69 44.56 -7.11
N ARG A 178 -0.12 45.48 -7.89
CA ARG A 178 0.96 45.18 -8.86
C ARG A 178 2.23 44.69 -8.15
N THR A 179 2.58 45.30 -7.02
CA THR A 179 3.73 44.90 -6.19
C THR A 179 3.58 43.47 -5.67
N ALA A 180 2.37 43.07 -5.27
CA ALA A 180 2.08 41.73 -4.78
C ALA A 180 1.57 40.75 -5.85
N MET A 181 1.67 41.07 -7.14
CA MET A 181 1.06 40.27 -8.21
C MET A 181 1.56 38.82 -8.25
N GLY A 182 2.82 38.59 -7.85
CA GLY A 182 3.37 37.23 -7.75
C GLY A 182 2.70 36.39 -6.65
N LEU A 183 2.23 37.01 -5.54
CA LEU A 183 1.44 36.32 -4.52
C LEU A 183 0.06 35.95 -5.06
N VAL A 184 -0.60 36.89 -5.75
CA VAL A 184 -1.92 36.71 -6.36
C VAL A 184 -1.89 35.55 -7.37
N GLU A 185 -0.88 35.51 -8.23
CA GLU A 185 -0.68 34.44 -9.22
C GLU A 185 -0.39 33.08 -8.57
N ALA A 186 0.50 33.05 -7.58
CA ALA A 186 0.85 31.82 -6.87
C ALA A 186 -0.37 31.24 -6.12
N TRP A 187 -1.20 32.11 -5.55
CA TRP A 187 -2.43 31.71 -4.86
C TRP A 187 -3.48 31.17 -5.84
N ASP A 188 -3.73 31.84 -6.97
CA ASP A 188 -4.62 31.32 -8.04
C ASP A 188 -4.17 29.93 -8.51
N TRP A 189 -2.88 29.77 -8.78
CA TRP A 189 -2.32 28.50 -9.21
C TRP A 189 -2.53 27.40 -8.15
N LEU A 190 -2.32 27.73 -6.87
CA LEU A 190 -2.53 26.78 -5.77
C LEU A 190 -3.99 26.33 -5.68
N CYS A 191 -4.95 27.26 -5.81
CA CYS A 191 -6.38 26.95 -5.81
C CYS A 191 -6.78 25.99 -6.94
N ARG A 192 -6.14 26.11 -8.11
CA ARG A 192 -6.35 25.20 -9.25
C ARG A 192 -5.69 23.84 -9.05
N ALA A 193 -4.49 23.83 -8.45
CA ALA A 193 -3.67 22.63 -8.30
C ALA A 193 -4.13 21.73 -7.15
N VAL A 194 -4.61 22.31 -6.06
CA VAL A 194 -4.96 21.60 -4.83
C VAL A 194 -6.47 21.63 -4.64
N ARG A 195 -7.15 20.72 -5.33
CA ARG A 195 -8.60 20.55 -5.25
C ARG A 195 -9.04 19.13 -5.63
N SER A 196 -10.26 18.78 -5.25
CA SER A 196 -10.80 17.45 -5.54
C SER A 196 -11.27 17.37 -6.99
N ALA A 197 -10.94 16.29 -7.72
CA ALA A 197 -11.57 16.03 -9.01
C ALA A 197 -12.98 15.45 -8.79
N PRO A 198 -14.00 15.93 -9.52
CA PRO A 198 -15.38 15.43 -9.39
C PRO A 198 -15.60 14.07 -10.08
N GLN A 199 -14.65 13.61 -10.90
CA GLN A 199 -14.77 12.39 -11.71
C GLN A 199 -13.48 11.56 -11.67
N ASP A 200 -13.62 10.26 -11.89
CA ASP A 200 -12.48 9.36 -12.08
C ASP A 200 -11.70 9.72 -13.35
N GLY A 201 -10.37 9.57 -13.29
CA GLY A 201 -9.47 9.86 -14.41
C GLY A 201 -8.95 11.31 -14.46
N PRO A 202 -8.24 11.69 -15.54
CA PRO A 202 -7.60 13.00 -15.67
C PRO A 202 -8.60 14.14 -15.88
N ASN A 203 -8.43 15.22 -15.13
CA ASN A 203 -9.27 16.39 -15.16
C ASN A 203 -8.43 17.66 -15.20
N LEU A 204 -8.58 18.49 -16.22
CA LEU A 204 -7.89 19.78 -16.32
C LEU A 204 -8.61 20.84 -15.50
N SER A 205 -7.93 21.43 -14.53
CA SER A 205 -8.40 22.56 -13.75
C SER A 205 -8.01 23.90 -14.35
N SER A 206 -8.99 24.81 -14.40
CA SER A 206 -8.88 26.16 -14.92
C SER A 206 -9.48 27.18 -13.96
N SER A 207 -9.06 28.44 -14.10
CA SER A 207 -9.73 29.59 -13.50
C SER A 207 -10.30 30.44 -14.63
N SER A 208 -11.48 31.01 -14.39
CA SER A 208 -12.05 32.10 -15.18
C SER A 208 -12.19 33.32 -14.28
N TYR A 209 -12.12 34.52 -14.84
CA TYR A 209 -12.07 35.75 -14.03
C TYR A 209 -13.18 36.71 -14.40
N GLU A 210 -13.85 37.23 -13.37
CA GLU A 210 -14.85 38.28 -13.46
C GLU A 210 -14.30 39.57 -12.87
N PHE A 211 -14.48 40.68 -13.59
CA PHE A 211 -13.97 41.99 -13.22
C PHE A 211 -15.15 42.91 -12.93
N ASP A 212 -15.18 43.47 -11.73
CA ASP A 212 -16.23 44.39 -11.29
C ASP A 212 -15.58 45.72 -10.85
N LEU A 213 -15.93 46.79 -11.56
CA LEU A 213 -15.46 48.14 -11.27
C LEU A 213 -16.61 48.93 -10.65
N ARG A 214 -16.49 49.23 -9.36
CA ARG A 214 -17.51 49.93 -8.59
C ARG A 214 -17.10 51.36 -8.32
N GLU A 215 -17.96 52.29 -8.67
CA GLU A 215 -17.82 53.69 -8.26
C GLU A 215 -18.37 53.86 -6.83
N ARG A 216 -17.52 54.36 -5.93
CA ARG A 216 -17.90 54.66 -4.54
C ARG A 216 -18.59 56.02 -4.48
N ALA A 217 -19.37 56.24 -3.42
CA ALA A 217 -20.12 57.49 -3.21
C ALA A 217 -19.26 58.76 -3.18
N ASN A 218 -17.94 58.63 -3.01
CA ASN A 218 -16.97 59.72 -3.05
C ASN A 218 -16.36 59.96 -4.46
N GLY A 219 -16.89 59.31 -5.51
CA GLY A 219 -16.42 59.40 -6.90
C GLY A 219 -15.16 58.59 -7.22
N ARG A 220 -14.60 57.85 -6.24
CA ARG A 220 -13.44 56.98 -6.43
C ARG A 220 -13.86 55.59 -6.86
N LYS A 221 -13.03 54.88 -7.63
CA LYS A 221 -13.35 53.54 -8.12
C LYS A 221 -12.68 52.46 -7.27
N SER A 222 -13.35 51.34 -7.11
CA SER A 222 -12.84 50.13 -6.47
C SER A 222 -12.91 49.01 -7.49
N LEU A 223 -11.82 48.25 -7.64
CA LEU A 223 -11.76 47.13 -8.57
C LEU A 223 -11.82 45.81 -7.79
N SER A 224 -12.69 44.91 -8.21
CA SER A 224 -12.77 43.55 -7.68
C SER A 224 -12.54 42.56 -8.82
N VAL A 225 -11.67 41.59 -8.60
CA VAL A 225 -11.41 40.48 -9.52
C VAL A 225 -11.78 39.19 -8.80
N SER A 226 -12.78 38.46 -9.32
CA SER A 226 -13.21 37.18 -8.76
C SER A 226 -12.78 36.04 -9.68
N SER A 227 -12.07 35.05 -9.16
CA SER A 227 -11.73 33.84 -9.88
C SER A 227 -12.76 32.75 -9.61
N HIS A 228 -13.30 32.18 -10.67
CA HIS A 228 -14.23 31.06 -10.63
C HIS A 228 -13.53 29.81 -11.15
N LEU A 229 -13.50 28.79 -10.31
CA LEU A 229 -12.78 27.55 -10.55
C LEU A 229 -13.57 26.60 -11.47
N GLY A 230 -12.98 26.24 -12.61
CA GLY A 230 -13.51 25.29 -13.59
C GLY A 230 -12.74 23.97 -13.63
N ILE A 231 -13.41 22.90 -14.02
CA ILE A 231 -12.79 21.58 -14.22
C ILE A 231 -13.41 20.88 -15.42
N ASN A 232 -12.58 20.31 -16.28
CA ASN A 232 -13.01 19.59 -17.47
C ASN A 232 -12.28 18.25 -17.54
N SER A 233 -13.01 17.16 -17.80
CA SER A 233 -12.38 15.87 -18.06
C SER A 233 -11.53 15.94 -19.33
N VAL A 234 -10.37 15.29 -19.30
CA VAL A 234 -9.47 15.19 -20.45
C VAL A 234 -9.04 13.75 -20.66
N GLU A 235 -8.94 13.34 -21.93
CA GLU A 235 -8.41 12.03 -22.29
C GLU A 235 -6.90 12.14 -22.52
N LEU A 236 -6.14 11.36 -21.76
CA LEU A 236 -4.69 11.25 -21.93
C LEU A 236 -4.34 9.89 -22.53
N GLY A 237 -3.53 9.88 -23.59
CA GLY A 237 -2.91 8.66 -24.08
C GLY A 237 -1.87 8.14 -23.10
N HIS A 238 -1.54 6.84 -23.19
CA HIS A 238 -0.42 6.22 -22.45
C HIS A 238 -0.55 6.29 -20.93
N SER A 239 -1.75 6.10 -20.42
CA SER A 239 -2.16 6.46 -19.05
C SER A 239 -1.98 5.37 -18.00
N CYS A 240 -1.04 4.43 -18.16
CA CYS A 240 -0.84 3.36 -17.17
C CYS A 240 -0.56 3.88 -15.75
N TRP A 241 -0.07 5.12 -15.64
CA TRP A 241 0.22 5.84 -14.40
C TRP A 241 -1.00 6.38 -13.65
N GLU A 242 -2.19 6.49 -14.27
CA GLU A 242 -3.40 7.06 -13.63
C GLU A 242 -3.72 6.36 -12.30
N LYS A 243 -3.46 5.05 -12.23
CA LYS A 243 -3.71 4.21 -11.05
C LYS A 243 -2.84 4.55 -9.84
N LEU A 244 -1.83 5.40 -9.99
CA LEU A 244 -1.04 5.93 -8.87
C LEU A 244 -1.79 7.01 -8.08
N PHE A 245 -2.82 7.62 -8.67
CA PHE A 245 -3.50 8.75 -8.10
C PHE A 245 -4.96 8.41 -7.83
N LYS A 246 -5.46 8.77 -6.63
CA LYS A 246 -6.89 8.67 -6.31
C LYS A 246 -7.73 9.69 -7.08
N SER A 247 -7.11 10.83 -7.44
CA SER A 247 -7.72 11.94 -8.16
C SER A 247 -6.63 12.56 -9.03
N CYS A 248 -6.90 12.73 -10.33
CA CYS A 248 -5.94 13.25 -11.31
C CYS A 248 -6.32 14.68 -11.74
N THR A 249 -6.14 15.66 -10.87
CA THR A 249 -6.32 17.08 -11.23
C THR A 249 -5.04 17.61 -11.87
N LEU A 250 -5.14 18.04 -13.14
CA LEU A 250 -4.07 18.65 -13.92
C LEU A 250 -4.18 20.17 -13.88
N VAL A 251 -3.05 20.88 -13.89
CA VAL A 251 -3.01 22.34 -14.10
C VAL A 251 -2.07 22.65 -15.26
N CYS A 252 -2.45 23.60 -16.11
CA CYS A 252 -1.59 24.04 -17.20
C CYS A 252 -0.29 24.66 -16.68
N ALA A 253 0.83 24.28 -17.26
CA ALA A 253 2.15 24.85 -17.02
C ALA A 253 2.97 24.87 -18.33
N SER A 254 4.11 25.55 -18.33
CA SER A 254 5.11 25.40 -19.38
C SER A 254 6.11 24.33 -18.95
N LEU A 255 6.18 23.24 -19.70
CA LEU A 255 7.05 22.11 -19.40
C LEU A 255 8.29 22.10 -20.31
N GLU A 256 9.34 21.43 -19.85
CA GLU A 256 10.56 21.28 -20.63
C GLU A 256 10.33 20.32 -21.79
N ALA A 257 10.87 20.69 -22.97
CA ALA A 257 10.77 19.87 -24.16
C ALA A 257 11.31 18.44 -23.90
N ARG A 258 10.60 17.46 -24.44
CA ARG A 258 10.92 16.04 -24.32
C ARG A 258 11.95 15.66 -25.38
N PRO A 259 13.19 15.31 -25.00
CA PRO A 259 14.29 15.17 -25.95
C PRO A 259 14.09 14.04 -26.94
N ASN A 260 13.36 12.98 -26.57
CA ASN A 260 13.16 11.79 -27.39
C ASN A 260 11.67 11.47 -27.62
N SER A 261 10.79 12.48 -27.50
CA SER A 261 9.33 12.30 -27.61
C SER A 261 8.78 11.25 -26.65
N GLU A 262 9.34 11.19 -25.44
CA GLU A 262 8.96 10.27 -24.36
C GLU A 262 7.48 10.40 -24.02
N LYS A 263 6.85 9.28 -23.63
CA LYS A 263 5.39 9.19 -23.50
C LYS A 263 4.93 9.09 -22.05
N GLY A 264 3.76 9.65 -21.78
CA GLY A 264 3.10 9.60 -20.48
C GLY A 264 3.67 10.60 -19.48
N LEU A 265 3.61 10.24 -18.21
CA LEU A 265 3.90 11.10 -17.07
C LEU A 265 5.40 11.26 -16.83
N GLU A 266 5.92 12.47 -17.00
CA GLU A 266 7.25 12.80 -16.48
C GLU A 266 7.22 12.85 -14.96
N ILE A 267 8.09 12.11 -14.29
CA ILE A 267 8.11 12.00 -12.83
C ILE A 267 9.50 11.58 -12.38
N SER A 268 9.99 12.11 -11.25
CA SER A 268 11.28 11.65 -10.70
C SER A 268 11.18 10.18 -10.26
N LEU A 269 12.30 9.45 -10.31
CA LEU A 269 12.33 8.05 -9.84
C LEU A 269 11.79 7.94 -8.39
N ASP A 270 12.20 8.85 -7.53
CA ASP A 270 11.84 8.83 -6.11
C ASP A 270 10.34 9.02 -5.90
N LEU A 271 9.73 9.99 -6.60
CA LEU A 271 8.27 10.19 -6.55
C LEU A 271 7.53 8.99 -7.17
N MET A 272 8.01 8.46 -8.29
CA MET A 272 7.41 7.32 -8.97
C MET A 272 7.38 6.07 -8.09
N VAL A 273 8.51 5.74 -7.45
CA VAL A 273 8.64 4.61 -6.53
C VAL A 273 7.77 4.83 -5.28
N SER A 274 7.76 6.05 -4.74
CA SER A 274 6.96 6.40 -3.56
C SER A 274 5.46 6.28 -3.82
N LEU A 275 4.96 6.85 -4.91
CA LEU A 275 3.54 6.77 -5.31
C LEU A 275 3.12 5.35 -5.63
N ALA A 276 4.01 4.57 -6.25
CA ALA A 276 3.76 3.15 -6.48
C ALA A 276 3.84 2.32 -5.21
N THR A 277 4.26 2.87 -4.06
CA THR A 277 4.58 2.11 -2.83
C THR A 277 5.54 0.96 -3.12
N ALA A 278 6.50 1.20 -4.03
CA ALA A 278 7.46 0.20 -4.45
C ALA A 278 8.59 0.11 -3.43
N GLU A 279 8.45 -0.82 -2.48
CA GLU A 279 9.36 -0.99 -1.36
C GLU A 279 10.61 -1.81 -1.72
N PHE A 280 10.53 -2.61 -2.79
CA PHE A 280 11.56 -3.59 -3.12
C PHE A 280 12.08 -3.42 -4.55
N GLN A 281 13.39 -3.61 -4.71
CA GLN A 281 14.02 -3.85 -6.00
C GLN A 281 14.24 -5.35 -6.14
N VAL A 282 13.73 -5.93 -7.22
CA VAL A 282 13.77 -7.38 -7.45
C VAL A 282 14.39 -7.64 -8.81
N ALA A 283 15.38 -8.54 -8.86
CA ALA A 283 15.93 -9.04 -10.10
C ALA A 283 14.97 -10.09 -10.70
N VAL A 284 14.49 -9.84 -11.91
CA VAL A 284 13.65 -10.75 -12.69
C VAL A 284 14.30 -10.87 -14.07
N ASP A 285 14.54 -12.09 -14.56
CA ASP A 285 15.10 -12.36 -15.89
C ASP A 285 16.26 -11.42 -16.28
N ASP A 286 17.27 -11.29 -15.40
CA ASP A 286 18.46 -10.43 -15.57
C ASP A 286 18.20 -8.90 -15.68
N GLY A 287 17.04 -8.42 -15.21
CA GLY A 287 16.72 -7.00 -15.11
C GLY A 287 16.03 -6.63 -13.80
N ILE A 288 16.21 -5.39 -13.36
CA ILE A 288 15.55 -4.87 -12.16
C ILE A 288 14.12 -4.44 -12.44
N VAL A 289 13.22 -4.84 -11.54
CA VAL A 289 11.89 -4.26 -11.40
C VAL A 289 11.69 -3.73 -9.99
N PHE A 290 10.90 -2.67 -9.83
CA PHE A 290 10.52 -2.11 -8.54
C PHE A 290 9.13 -2.63 -8.18
N VAL A 291 9.00 -3.24 -7.01
CA VAL A 291 7.82 -4.00 -6.58
C VAL A 291 7.22 -3.39 -5.34
N GLY A 292 5.97 -2.98 -5.43
CA GLY A 292 5.12 -2.63 -4.30
C GLY A 292 4.14 -3.76 -3.97
N TYR A 293 3.22 -3.51 -3.05
CA TYR A 293 2.26 -4.53 -2.64
C TYR A 293 1.34 -4.97 -3.80
N ARG A 294 0.93 -4.03 -4.66
CA ARG A 294 0.02 -4.26 -5.80
C ARG A 294 0.55 -3.73 -7.14
N THR A 295 1.77 -3.24 -7.15
CA THR A 295 2.33 -2.46 -8.26
C THR A 295 3.68 -3.03 -8.66
N ILE A 296 3.98 -3.01 -9.95
CA ILE A 296 5.34 -3.23 -10.46
C ILE A 296 5.67 -2.11 -11.42
N LEU A 297 6.81 -1.46 -11.20
CA LEU A 297 7.42 -0.55 -12.14
C LEU A 297 8.62 -1.24 -12.79
N TYR A 298 8.77 -1.10 -14.09
CA TYR A 298 9.98 -1.59 -14.77
C TYR A 298 10.37 -0.69 -15.95
N PRO A 299 11.68 -0.55 -16.23
CA PRO A 299 12.18 0.28 -17.31
C PRO A 299 11.96 -0.42 -18.65
N THR A 300 11.42 0.29 -19.63
CA THR A 300 11.06 -0.24 -20.95
C THR A 300 11.97 0.27 -22.05
N ALA A 301 12.56 1.46 -21.88
CA ALA A 301 13.60 2.00 -22.74
C ALA A 301 14.50 2.97 -21.97
N VAL A 302 15.74 3.13 -22.44
CA VAL A 302 16.68 4.17 -21.98
C VAL A 302 17.21 4.90 -23.22
N HIS A 303 17.11 6.22 -23.23
CA HIS A 303 17.56 7.09 -24.33
C HIS A 303 18.45 8.22 -23.79
N GLY A 304 19.76 8.01 -23.80
CA GLY A 304 20.72 9.01 -23.31
C GLY A 304 20.50 9.35 -21.83
N THR A 305 19.88 10.51 -21.56
CA THR A 305 19.58 11.01 -20.21
C THR A 305 18.13 10.81 -19.78
N SER A 306 17.34 10.03 -20.52
CA SER A 306 15.96 9.70 -20.15
C SER A 306 15.70 8.20 -20.10
N ALA A 307 14.69 7.82 -19.30
CA ALA A 307 14.24 6.45 -19.15
C ALA A 307 12.71 6.38 -19.21
N GLN A 308 12.19 5.46 -20.02
CA GLN A 308 10.77 5.13 -20.10
C GLN A 308 10.47 3.96 -19.16
N PHE A 309 9.36 4.06 -18.43
CA PHE A 309 8.88 3.06 -17.48
C PHE A 309 7.44 2.65 -17.79
N HIS A 310 7.08 1.44 -17.35
CA HIS A 310 5.70 0.97 -17.32
C HIS A 310 5.27 0.63 -15.90
N LEU A 311 3.98 0.84 -15.61
CA LEU A 311 3.32 0.43 -14.38
C LEU A 311 2.35 -0.72 -14.66
N LEU A 312 2.56 -1.84 -13.98
CA LEU A 312 1.57 -2.90 -13.82
C LEU A 312 0.90 -2.80 -12.44
N THR A 313 -0.40 -3.10 -12.40
CA THR A 313 -1.18 -3.11 -11.17
C THR A 313 -1.97 -4.40 -11.06
N GLU A 314 -1.97 -5.02 -9.89
CA GLU A 314 -2.83 -6.16 -9.56
C GLU A 314 -4.05 -5.70 -8.76
N SER A 315 -5.22 -6.14 -9.21
CA SER A 315 -6.50 -5.85 -8.56
C SER A 315 -6.78 -6.78 -7.38
N LYS A 316 -6.22 -8.00 -7.39
CA LYS A 316 -6.50 -9.06 -6.41
C LYS A 316 -5.25 -9.48 -5.65
N GLY A 317 -5.16 -9.06 -4.38
CA GLY A 317 -4.12 -9.54 -3.47
C GLY A 317 -2.77 -8.88 -3.71
N GLN A 318 -1.69 -9.58 -3.38
CA GLN A 318 -0.31 -9.13 -3.57
C GLN A 318 0.17 -9.44 -4.99
N ILE A 319 0.78 -8.47 -5.66
CA ILE A 319 1.36 -8.67 -6.99
C ILE A 319 2.61 -9.54 -6.90
N ASN A 320 2.82 -10.37 -7.91
CA ASN A 320 3.98 -11.24 -7.99
C ASN A 320 4.81 -10.92 -9.25
N PRO A 321 6.06 -10.45 -9.07
CA PRO A 321 6.90 -10.00 -10.17
C PRO A 321 7.45 -11.11 -11.07
N TYR A 322 7.33 -12.39 -10.72
CA TYR A 322 7.83 -13.49 -11.57
C TYR A 322 6.76 -14.10 -12.49
N LEU A 323 5.52 -13.62 -12.37
CA LEU A 323 4.38 -14.12 -13.16
C LEU A 323 3.83 -13.10 -14.14
N GLN A 324 4.20 -11.84 -13.95
CA GLN A 324 3.79 -10.81 -14.87
C GLN A 324 4.58 -10.94 -16.16
N ASP A 325 3.90 -10.72 -17.28
CA ASP A 325 4.57 -10.46 -18.54
C ASP A 325 5.07 -9.01 -18.51
N HIS A 326 6.38 -8.83 -18.57
CA HIS A 326 7.01 -7.51 -18.61
C HIS A 326 7.32 -7.08 -20.06
N GLY A 327 6.92 -7.88 -21.06
CA GLY A 327 7.16 -7.60 -22.46
C GLY A 327 8.64 -7.36 -22.79
N THR A 328 8.87 -6.49 -23.77
CA THR A 328 10.22 -5.98 -24.05
C THR A 328 10.58 -4.91 -23.03
N ARG A 329 11.67 -5.13 -22.29
CA ARG A 329 12.13 -4.22 -21.25
C ARG A 329 13.66 -4.06 -21.26
N VAL A 330 14.14 -3.06 -20.54
CA VAL A 330 15.57 -2.85 -20.29
C VAL A 330 16.04 -3.84 -19.24
N LEU A 331 17.06 -4.63 -19.56
CA LEU A 331 17.71 -5.56 -18.64
C LEU A 331 18.95 -4.87 -18.08
N THR A 332 18.81 -4.35 -16.87
CA THR A 332 19.89 -3.66 -16.15
C THR A 332 19.86 -4.02 -14.67
N ASP A 333 21.04 -4.09 -14.06
CA ASP A 333 21.28 -4.33 -12.64
C ASP A 333 21.65 -3.05 -11.86
N ASP A 334 21.95 -1.95 -12.56
CA ASP A 334 22.14 -0.64 -11.94
C ASP A 334 20.84 0.18 -11.88
N ALA A 335 20.08 0.04 -10.80
CA ALA A 335 18.90 0.89 -10.57
C ALA A 335 19.24 2.36 -10.30
N ALA A 336 20.45 2.65 -9.81
CA ALA A 336 20.86 4.00 -9.42
C ALA A 336 21.08 4.92 -10.63
N GLN A 337 21.27 4.36 -11.83
CA GLN A 337 21.35 5.15 -13.06
C GLN A 337 20.09 6.02 -13.27
N PHE A 338 18.92 5.51 -12.89
CA PHE A 338 17.64 6.17 -13.14
C PHE A 338 17.43 7.41 -12.26
N THR A 339 18.11 7.51 -11.12
CA THR A 339 18.07 8.70 -10.25
C THR A 339 18.67 9.93 -10.93
N LYS A 340 19.53 9.73 -11.93
CA LYS A 340 20.20 10.81 -12.69
C LYS A 340 19.53 11.10 -14.04
N MET A 341 18.42 10.43 -14.33
CA MET A 341 17.71 10.52 -15.61
C MET A 341 16.36 11.21 -15.45
N ARG A 342 15.85 11.80 -16.54
CA ARG A 342 14.44 12.16 -16.64
C ARG A 342 13.63 10.89 -16.85
N CYS A 343 12.76 10.57 -15.91
CA CYS A 343 11.95 9.35 -15.97
C CYS A 343 10.54 9.68 -16.48
N PHE A 344 10.03 8.81 -17.35
CA PHE A 344 8.73 8.95 -17.96
C PHE A 344 7.95 7.66 -17.74
N LEU A 345 6.84 7.73 -17.01
CA LEU A 345 5.95 6.61 -16.74
C LEU A 345 4.78 6.65 -17.72
N GLY A 346 4.73 5.68 -18.62
CA GLY A 346 3.77 5.67 -19.69
C GLY A 346 4.02 4.53 -20.64
N TRP A 347 2.97 4.06 -21.29
CA TRP A 347 3.08 2.92 -22.19
C TRP A 347 2.27 3.08 -23.45
N CYS A 348 2.89 2.75 -24.58
CA CYS A 348 2.27 2.65 -25.88
C CYS A 348 2.44 1.22 -26.39
N THR A 349 1.38 0.41 -26.33
CA THR A 349 1.20 -0.73 -27.22
C THR A 349 0.32 -0.30 -28.37
N ASP A 350 0.86 0.33 -29.40
CA ASP A 350 0.23 0.17 -30.71
C ASP A 350 0.33 -1.32 -31.05
N ALA A 351 -0.72 -2.09 -30.74
CA ALA A 351 -0.86 -3.44 -31.24
C ALA A 351 -1.35 -3.34 -32.68
N GLN A 352 -0.43 -3.15 -33.64
CA GLN A 352 -0.71 -3.60 -35.00
C GLN A 352 -0.74 -5.13 -34.98
N VAL A 353 -1.95 -5.70 -35.04
CA VAL A 353 -2.16 -7.13 -35.27
C VAL A 353 -1.67 -7.45 -36.68
N ASN A 354 -0.39 -7.77 -36.81
CA ASN A 354 0.23 -8.20 -38.06
C ASN A 354 0.01 -9.70 -38.35
N LEU A 355 -0.71 -10.40 -37.45
CA LEU A 355 -1.11 -11.80 -37.62
C LEU A 355 -2.02 -11.92 -38.85
N GLY A 356 -1.55 -12.58 -39.90
CA GLY A 356 -2.26 -12.68 -41.19
C GLY A 356 -1.95 -11.56 -42.19
N THR A 357 -0.98 -10.69 -41.92
CA THR A 357 -0.46 -9.70 -42.88
C THR A 357 0.86 -10.16 -43.48
N GLU A 358 1.23 -9.60 -44.63
CA GLU A 358 2.50 -9.85 -45.34
C GLU A 358 3.77 -9.43 -44.57
N LYS A 359 3.61 -8.78 -43.40
CA LYS A 359 4.70 -8.25 -42.57
C LYS A 359 5.31 -9.27 -41.58
N LEU A 360 4.86 -10.53 -41.57
CA LEU A 360 5.40 -11.60 -40.71
C LEU A 360 6.45 -12.46 -41.47
N PRO A 361 7.71 -12.61 -41.01
CA PRO A 361 8.69 -13.48 -41.66
C PRO A 361 8.28 -14.96 -41.57
N ALA A 362 8.33 -15.69 -42.70
CA ALA A 362 7.82 -17.06 -42.85
C ALA A 362 8.55 -18.17 -42.06
N SER A 363 9.49 -17.85 -41.17
CA SER A 363 10.46 -18.80 -40.62
C SER A 363 10.33 -19.11 -39.13
N ILE A 364 9.17 -18.89 -38.50
CA ILE A 364 9.01 -19.20 -37.06
C ILE A 364 8.67 -20.70 -36.88
N LYS A 365 9.64 -21.47 -36.35
CA LYS A 365 9.44 -22.86 -35.89
C LYS A 365 9.40 -22.91 -34.37
N PHE A 366 8.34 -23.48 -33.80
CA PHE A 366 8.22 -23.74 -32.36
C PHE A 366 9.17 -24.88 -31.95
N LYS A 367 10.01 -24.65 -30.93
CA LYS A 367 10.78 -25.71 -30.24
C LYS A 367 10.18 -25.98 -28.86
N ARG A 368 9.94 -27.26 -28.56
CA ARG A 368 9.80 -27.77 -27.19
C ARG A 368 11.19 -27.81 -26.54
N ALA A 369 11.39 -27.16 -25.40
CA ALA A 369 12.64 -27.21 -24.67
C ALA A 369 12.66 -28.35 -23.64
N ALA A 370 13.80 -29.04 -23.59
CA ALA A 370 14.09 -30.22 -22.78
C ALA A 370 14.57 -29.87 -21.36
N VAL A 371 14.40 -30.83 -20.45
CA VAL A 371 14.89 -30.83 -19.07
C VAL A 371 16.42 -30.92 -19.04
N LEU A 372 17.09 -30.04 -18.27
CA LEU A 372 18.50 -30.17 -17.90
C LEU A 372 18.73 -29.80 -16.44
N ALA A 373 19.81 -30.38 -15.90
CA ALA A 373 20.09 -30.71 -14.51
C ALA A 373 20.41 -29.53 -13.56
N SER A 374 20.34 -29.86 -12.27
CA SER A 374 20.54 -29.07 -11.04
C SER A 374 21.95 -28.52 -10.81
N PRO A 375 22.07 -27.39 -10.08
CA PRO A 375 23.14 -27.16 -9.12
C PRO A 375 22.63 -26.89 -7.68
N LYS A 376 23.59 -26.89 -6.75
CA LYS A 376 23.54 -27.18 -5.31
C LYS A 376 23.45 -25.92 -4.41
N VAL A 377 23.09 -26.14 -3.13
CA VAL A 377 23.52 -25.46 -1.86
C VAL A 377 22.39 -24.86 -0.95
N LYS A 378 22.60 -25.05 0.38
CA LYS A 378 21.84 -24.89 1.67
C LYS A 378 21.51 -23.41 2.07
N PHE A 379 20.65 -22.99 3.03
CA PHE A 379 20.26 -23.45 4.40
C PHE A 379 18.89 -22.88 4.91
N THR A 380 18.35 -23.58 5.94
CA THR A 380 17.59 -23.28 7.19
C THR A 380 16.70 -22.03 7.41
N PHE A 381 15.47 -22.26 7.93
CA PHE A 381 14.52 -21.28 8.46
C PHE A 381 14.93 -20.70 9.83
N ALA A 382 14.81 -19.38 9.98
CA ALA A 382 14.86 -18.69 11.26
C ALA A 382 13.70 -17.70 11.38
N TYR A 383 13.15 -17.57 12.59
CA TYR A 383 12.33 -16.42 12.98
C TYR A 383 13.20 -15.16 12.87
N VAL A 384 12.80 -14.23 12.00
CA VAL A 384 13.54 -12.98 11.78
C VAL A 384 12.92 -11.88 12.64
N SER A 385 13.62 -11.49 13.70
CA SER A 385 13.39 -10.20 14.34
C SER A 385 13.74 -9.07 13.37
N SER A 386 13.13 -7.90 13.54
CA SER A 386 13.45 -6.69 12.79
C SER A 386 14.98 -6.46 12.72
N GLY A 387 15.58 -6.65 11.54
CA GLY A 387 17.02 -6.44 11.31
C GLY A 387 17.72 -7.46 10.38
N LEU A 388 17.26 -8.71 10.28
CA LEU A 388 17.97 -9.75 9.51
C LEU A 388 17.57 -9.86 8.02
N GLY A 389 16.66 -9.01 7.52
CA GLY A 389 16.17 -9.09 6.14
C GLY A 389 17.27 -8.93 5.07
N ARG A 390 18.32 -8.14 5.37
CA ARG A 390 19.48 -7.89 4.50
C ARG A 390 20.57 -8.96 4.59
N THR A 391 20.39 -10.00 5.39
CA THR A 391 21.37 -11.07 5.52
C THR A 391 21.46 -11.84 4.22
N ALA A 392 22.65 -11.90 3.63
CA ALA A 392 22.96 -12.75 2.50
C ALA A 392 22.88 -14.23 2.91
N ILE A 393 22.02 -15.00 2.26
CA ILE A 393 21.91 -16.46 2.42
C ILE A 393 22.85 -17.17 1.45
N LEU A 394 22.97 -16.67 0.20
CA LEU A 394 23.86 -17.21 -0.82
C LEU A 394 24.57 -16.07 -1.56
N GLY A 395 25.84 -16.28 -1.92
CA GLY A 395 26.64 -15.28 -2.64
C GLY A 395 27.21 -14.17 -1.74
N ASN A 396 28.03 -13.30 -2.32
CA ASN A 396 28.66 -12.18 -1.62
C ASN A 396 28.55 -10.90 -2.47
N GLY A 397 28.33 -9.74 -1.86
CA GLY A 397 28.19 -8.46 -2.56
C GLY A 397 26.82 -8.23 -3.23
N GLY A 398 26.79 -7.48 -4.33
CA GLY A 398 25.56 -7.02 -5.01
C GLY A 398 24.68 -8.12 -5.63
N SER A 399 25.21 -9.34 -5.80
CA SER A 399 24.49 -10.53 -6.29
C SER A 399 24.06 -11.47 -5.16
N ALA A 400 24.11 -11.02 -3.90
CA ALA A 400 23.76 -11.84 -2.76
C ALA A 400 22.23 -12.10 -2.70
N PHE A 401 21.85 -13.37 -2.61
CA PHE A 401 20.48 -13.79 -2.37
C PHE A 401 20.13 -13.56 -0.91
N GLN A 402 19.22 -12.62 -0.64
CA GLN A 402 18.94 -12.15 0.72
C GLN A 402 17.81 -12.93 1.39
N LEU A 403 17.83 -12.98 2.71
CA LEU A 403 16.77 -13.60 3.52
C LEU A 403 15.39 -13.02 3.25
N GLN A 404 15.30 -11.74 2.98
CA GLN A 404 14.06 -11.11 2.56
C GLN A 404 13.55 -11.61 1.20
N GLN A 405 14.42 -11.87 0.23
CA GLN A 405 14.04 -12.40 -1.08
C GLN A 405 13.53 -13.85 -0.95
N LEU A 406 14.17 -14.65 -0.08
CA LEU A 406 13.69 -15.99 0.26
C LEU A 406 12.30 -15.94 0.91
N LEU A 407 12.10 -15.09 1.90
CA LEU A 407 10.83 -14.96 2.62
C LEU A 407 9.69 -14.46 1.71
N LEU A 408 9.99 -13.53 0.79
CA LEU A 408 9.04 -13.06 -0.21
C LEU A 408 8.67 -14.18 -1.18
N GLY A 409 9.65 -14.93 -1.71
CA GLY A 409 9.41 -16.08 -2.57
C GLY A 409 8.58 -17.18 -1.89
N LEU A 410 8.90 -17.50 -0.63
CA LEU A 410 8.15 -18.45 0.18
C LEU A 410 6.71 -18.02 0.41
N ASN A 411 6.47 -16.78 0.83
CA ASN A 411 5.12 -16.27 1.11
C ASN A 411 4.27 -16.29 -0.17
N ILE A 412 4.82 -15.79 -1.27
CA ILE A 412 4.17 -15.76 -2.59
C ILE A 412 3.81 -17.17 -3.07
N ASN A 413 4.72 -18.13 -2.96
CA ASN A 413 4.47 -19.50 -3.43
C ASN A 413 3.53 -20.28 -2.50
N LEU A 414 3.63 -20.08 -1.18
CA LEU A 414 2.75 -20.74 -0.21
C LEU A 414 1.30 -20.26 -0.36
N LEU A 415 1.06 -18.97 -0.63
CA LEU A 415 -0.28 -18.44 -0.89
C LEU A 415 -0.95 -19.11 -2.10
N LYS A 416 -0.21 -19.31 -3.19
CA LYS A 416 -0.70 -20.04 -4.38
C LYS A 416 -0.90 -21.52 -4.12
N THR A 417 0.03 -22.12 -3.39
CA THR A 417 0.03 -23.53 -3.02
C THR A 417 -1.20 -23.87 -2.17
N ARG A 418 -1.60 -22.97 -1.25
CA ARG A 418 -2.79 -23.13 -0.40
C ARG A 418 -4.08 -23.34 -1.19
N ALA A 419 -4.22 -22.72 -2.38
CA ALA A 419 -5.40 -22.86 -3.22
C ALA A 419 -5.58 -24.27 -3.83
N VAL A 420 -4.53 -25.11 -3.79
CA VAL A 420 -4.51 -26.45 -4.41
C VAL A 420 -4.32 -27.57 -3.38
N VAL A 421 -4.32 -27.25 -2.07
CA VAL A 421 -4.13 -28.22 -0.98
C VAL A 421 -5.26 -29.24 -0.97
N ARG A 422 -4.88 -30.53 -0.94
CA ARG A 422 -5.77 -31.67 -0.74
C ARG A 422 -5.46 -32.31 0.61
N ALA A 423 -6.50 -32.75 1.30
CA ALA A 423 -6.34 -33.51 2.53
C ALA A 423 -5.64 -34.86 2.25
N SER A 424 -4.70 -35.19 3.12
CA SER A 424 -4.03 -36.49 3.17
C SER A 424 -4.95 -37.53 3.79
N GLU A 425 -4.98 -38.73 3.23
CA GLU A 425 -5.87 -39.81 3.68
C GLU A 425 -5.22 -41.19 3.56
N GLY A 426 -5.53 -42.08 4.50
CA GLY A 426 -5.16 -43.48 4.42
C GLY A 426 -3.66 -43.71 4.55
N ARG A 427 -2.97 -43.96 3.44
CA ARG A 427 -1.50 -44.10 3.36
C ARG A 427 -0.86 -43.01 2.51
N ILE A 428 -1.64 -42.02 2.10
CA ILE A 428 -1.25 -41.04 1.12
C ILE A 428 -1.05 -39.70 1.84
N LEU A 429 0.20 -39.26 1.89
CA LEU A 429 0.55 -37.91 2.29
C LEU A 429 0.66 -37.03 1.05
N TYR A 430 -0.06 -35.92 1.06
CA TYR A 430 0.08 -34.88 0.06
C TYR A 430 0.94 -33.75 0.61
N GLY A 431 1.89 -33.31 -0.19
CA GLY A 431 2.76 -32.19 0.15
C GLY A 431 3.37 -31.58 -1.07
N PHE A 432 4.30 -30.66 -0.86
CA PHE A 432 4.96 -29.92 -1.92
C PHE A 432 6.45 -30.06 -1.76
N GLU A 433 7.15 -30.16 -2.88
CA GLU A 433 8.61 -30.20 -2.83
C GLU A 433 9.11 -28.83 -2.38
N PHE A 434 9.88 -28.81 -1.30
CA PHE A 434 10.37 -27.57 -0.71
C PHE A 434 11.22 -26.78 -1.72
N GLY A 435 12.02 -27.49 -2.51
CA GLY A 435 12.78 -26.93 -3.62
C GLY A 435 11.89 -26.22 -4.64
N ASP A 436 10.75 -26.81 -5.03
CA ASP A 436 9.81 -26.19 -5.98
C ASP A 436 9.18 -24.91 -5.41
N ILE A 437 8.87 -24.90 -4.11
CA ILE A 437 8.33 -23.72 -3.42
C ILE A 437 9.36 -22.58 -3.31
N ILE A 438 10.66 -22.87 -3.27
CA ILE A 438 11.70 -21.84 -3.17
C ILE A 438 12.22 -21.38 -4.53
N THR A 439 12.49 -22.32 -5.42
CA THR A 439 13.26 -22.07 -6.67
C THR A 439 12.40 -21.57 -7.82
N GLN A 440 11.07 -21.65 -7.72
CA GLN A 440 10.15 -21.20 -8.76
C GLN A 440 9.16 -20.16 -8.23
N PRO A 441 9.63 -18.99 -7.75
CA PRO A 441 8.74 -17.95 -7.24
C PRO A 441 7.65 -17.62 -8.26
N GLY A 442 6.41 -17.69 -7.78
CA GLY A 442 5.18 -17.45 -8.51
C GLY A 442 4.52 -18.58 -9.25
N ARG A 443 5.19 -19.68 -9.57
CA ARG A 443 4.50 -20.79 -10.24
C ARG A 443 3.72 -21.68 -9.26
N GLY A 444 4.00 -21.55 -7.95
CA GLY A 444 3.56 -22.54 -6.96
C GLY A 444 4.27 -23.88 -7.18
N SER A 445 3.97 -24.87 -6.35
CA SER A 445 4.44 -26.25 -6.54
C SER A 445 3.27 -27.15 -6.90
N CYS A 446 3.50 -28.12 -7.77
CA CYS A 446 2.58 -29.24 -7.91
C CYS A 446 2.60 -30.06 -6.62
N MET A 447 1.42 -30.53 -6.22
CA MET A 447 1.28 -31.43 -5.10
C MET A 447 1.92 -32.79 -5.44
N LYS A 448 2.84 -33.23 -4.59
CA LYS A 448 3.45 -34.55 -4.63
C LYS A 448 2.65 -35.50 -3.75
N LYS A 449 2.61 -36.76 -4.17
CA LYS A 449 2.00 -37.86 -3.43
C LYS A 449 3.12 -38.71 -2.85
N LEU A 450 3.10 -38.90 -1.53
CA LEU A 450 4.00 -39.81 -0.83
C LEU A 450 3.19 -40.94 -0.19
N GLU A 451 3.72 -42.15 -0.25
CA GLU A 451 3.16 -43.28 0.46
C GLU A 451 3.84 -43.40 1.83
N ILE A 452 3.05 -43.30 2.88
CA ILE A 452 3.48 -43.46 4.27
C ILE A 452 2.89 -44.73 4.84
N ASN A 453 3.59 -45.32 5.82
CA ASN A 453 3.12 -46.54 6.42
C ASN A 453 1.76 -46.36 7.14
N ARG A 454 0.90 -47.37 7.05
CA ARG A 454 -0.43 -47.38 7.67
C ARG A 454 -0.42 -47.09 9.17
N LEU A 455 0.52 -47.65 9.93
CA LEU A 455 0.55 -47.46 11.39
C LEU A 455 1.00 -46.05 11.76
N ALA A 456 2.02 -45.53 11.08
CA ALA A 456 2.50 -44.16 11.23
C ALA A 456 1.43 -43.14 10.81
N SER A 457 0.81 -43.34 9.64
CA SER A 457 -0.28 -42.51 9.14
C SER A 457 -1.42 -42.36 10.14
N ARG A 458 -1.90 -43.47 10.72
CA ARG A 458 -2.97 -43.43 11.73
C ARG A 458 -2.59 -42.64 12.99
N ALA A 459 -1.30 -42.50 13.27
CA ALA A 459 -0.82 -41.78 14.45
C ALA A 459 -0.83 -40.27 14.27
N TRP A 460 -0.59 -39.74 13.07
CA TRP A 460 -0.35 -38.30 12.89
C TRP A 460 -0.92 -37.64 11.62
N ILE A 461 -1.52 -38.37 10.67
CA ILE A 461 -1.97 -37.78 9.39
C ILE A 461 -2.96 -36.62 9.56
N GLY A 462 -3.73 -36.60 10.65
CA GLY A 462 -4.62 -35.47 10.91
C GLY A 462 -3.88 -34.19 11.32
N ILE A 463 -2.71 -34.26 11.95
CA ILE A 463 -1.85 -33.07 12.15
C ILE A 463 -1.45 -32.49 10.79
N ALA A 464 -1.09 -33.35 9.83
CA ALA A 464 -0.71 -32.93 8.48
C ALA A 464 -1.85 -32.25 7.70
N ASN A 465 -3.10 -32.53 8.06
CA ASN A 465 -4.28 -31.89 7.46
C ASN A 465 -4.65 -30.55 8.10
N GLU A 466 -4.12 -30.25 9.29
CA GLU A 466 -4.40 -28.99 10.00
C GLU A 466 -3.36 -27.90 9.76
N VAL A 467 -2.23 -28.24 9.12
CA VAL A 467 -1.19 -27.27 8.76
C VAL A 467 -1.45 -26.64 7.40
N ASP A 468 -0.99 -25.40 7.21
CA ASP A 468 -1.21 -24.64 5.97
C ASP A 468 -0.53 -25.27 4.74
N ALA A 469 0.58 -25.99 4.94
CA ALA A 469 1.28 -26.73 3.90
C ALA A 469 2.18 -27.83 4.50
N VAL A 470 2.30 -28.95 3.78
CA VAL A 470 3.29 -30.00 4.06
C VAL A 470 4.44 -29.84 3.07
N LEU A 471 5.66 -29.65 3.58
CA LEU A 471 6.87 -29.47 2.78
C LEU A 471 7.70 -30.76 2.79
N VAL A 472 8.04 -31.22 1.60
CA VAL A 472 8.82 -32.44 1.36
C VAL A 472 10.25 -32.01 1.05
N CYS A 473 11.17 -32.46 1.89
CA CYS A 473 12.58 -32.13 1.81
C CYS A 473 13.41 -33.43 1.80
N ALA A 474 14.55 -33.41 1.12
CA ALA A 474 15.58 -34.44 1.22
C ALA A 474 16.86 -33.85 1.81
N GLU A 475 17.65 -34.66 2.52
CA GLU A 475 18.98 -34.31 3.03
C GLU A 475 19.03 -33.05 3.94
N LEU A 476 17.94 -32.74 4.64
CA LEU A 476 17.85 -31.56 5.53
C LEU A 476 18.76 -31.64 6.77
N GLY A 477 19.23 -32.84 7.12
CA GLY A 477 19.91 -33.12 8.38
C GLY A 477 18.92 -33.22 9.55
N ASP A 478 19.43 -33.12 10.78
CA ASP A 478 18.63 -33.20 12.00
C ASP A 478 17.83 -31.89 12.18
N ALA A 479 16.56 -31.88 11.76
CA ALA A 479 15.69 -30.70 11.79
C ALA A 479 15.29 -30.25 13.21
N ILE A 480 15.37 -31.16 14.18
CA ILE A 480 15.15 -30.91 15.60
C ILE A 480 16.34 -31.52 16.33
N THR A 481 17.09 -30.70 17.06
CA THR A 481 18.23 -31.13 17.89
C THR A 481 17.99 -30.77 19.36
N ALA A 482 18.57 -31.54 20.27
CA ALA A 482 18.55 -31.22 21.69
C ALA A 482 19.35 -29.93 21.98
N ALA A 483 18.90 -29.13 22.95
CA ALA A 483 19.69 -28.01 23.47
C ALA A 483 20.91 -28.55 24.25
N ASP A 484 22.03 -27.84 24.21
CA ASP A 484 23.37 -28.29 24.67
C ASP A 484 23.43 -28.84 26.11
N GLU A 485 22.48 -28.49 26.98
CA GLU A 485 22.38 -28.93 28.38
C GLU A 485 21.69 -30.29 28.58
N ALA A 486 21.08 -30.86 27.53
CA ALA A 486 20.25 -32.07 27.60
C ALA A 486 20.93 -33.30 26.96
N ARG A 487 22.26 -33.42 27.04
CA ARG A 487 22.99 -34.62 26.59
C ARG A 487 22.54 -35.83 27.40
N THR A 488 21.54 -36.54 26.88
CA THR A 488 21.24 -37.91 27.28
C THR A 488 22.50 -38.75 27.08
N ARG A 489 22.80 -39.66 28.00
CA ARG A 489 24.03 -40.48 27.99
C ARG A 489 24.12 -41.46 26.80
N ASN A 490 23.15 -41.48 25.89
CA ASN A 490 23.05 -42.42 24.78
C ASN A 490 22.67 -41.70 23.47
N ASP A 491 23.61 -41.68 22.53
CA ASP A 491 23.46 -41.04 21.22
C ASP A 491 22.29 -41.62 20.39
N LEU A 492 21.93 -42.89 20.59
CA LEU A 492 20.85 -43.55 19.84
C LEU A 492 19.46 -43.10 20.28
N CYS A 493 19.25 -42.83 21.57
CA CYS A 493 17.98 -42.32 22.09
C CYS A 493 17.75 -40.85 21.71
N SER A 494 18.81 -40.11 21.39
CA SER A 494 18.76 -38.68 21.02
C SER A 494 18.32 -38.43 19.58
N LYS A 495 18.26 -39.48 18.74
CA LYS A 495 17.93 -39.40 17.31
C LYS A 495 16.73 -40.27 16.97
N VAL A 496 15.78 -39.70 16.24
CA VAL A 496 14.61 -40.43 15.74
C VAL A 496 15.05 -41.44 14.67
N PRO A 497 14.60 -42.71 14.73
CA PRO A 497 14.94 -43.71 13.71
C PRO A 497 14.48 -43.29 12.31
N GLN A 498 15.37 -43.45 11.33
CA GLN A 498 15.08 -43.12 9.94
C GLN A 498 14.26 -44.23 9.25
N GLY A 499 13.49 -43.86 8.22
CA GLY A 499 12.74 -44.80 7.38
C GLY A 499 11.45 -45.37 8.00
N GLN A 500 11.01 -44.84 9.15
CA GLN A 500 9.84 -45.33 9.88
C GLN A 500 8.60 -44.42 9.80
N ASP A 501 8.66 -43.37 8.98
CA ASP A 501 7.59 -42.37 8.79
C ASP A 501 7.08 -41.72 10.08
N TYR A 502 7.95 -41.58 11.09
CA TYR A 502 7.61 -40.91 12.33
C TYR A 502 7.50 -39.40 12.17
N LEU A 503 6.56 -38.78 12.89
CA LEU A 503 6.44 -37.33 12.99
C LEU A 503 7.03 -36.86 14.32
N ALA A 504 8.14 -36.11 14.27
CA ALA A 504 8.65 -35.39 15.43
C ALA A 504 8.10 -33.95 15.44
N ALA A 505 7.59 -33.51 16.59
CA ALA A 505 7.03 -32.16 16.74
C ALA A 505 7.46 -31.53 18.05
N THR A 506 7.81 -30.24 18.02
CA THR A 506 8.08 -29.49 19.25
C THR A 506 6.77 -29.13 19.95
N ILE A 507 6.82 -28.97 21.27
CA ILE A 507 5.65 -28.55 22.06
C ILE A 507 5.15 -27.18 21.62
N ASN A 508 6.05 -26.28 21.22
CA ASN A 508 5.67 -24.95 20.76
C ASN A 508 4.86 -25.01 19.45
N CYS A 509 5.28 -25.84 18.48
CA CYS A 509 4.53 -26.05 17.24
C CYS A 509 3.13 -26.60 17.49
N LEU A 510 2.98 -27.55 18.42
CA LEU A 510 1.68 -28.13 18.76
C LEU A 510 0.78 -27.12 19.50
N LYS A 511 1.33 -26.31 20.42
CA LYS A 511 0.59 -25.22 21.08
C LYS A 511 0.05 -24.20 20.08
N THR A 512 0.90 -23.74 19.16
CA THR A 512 0.48 -22.79 18.12
C THR A 512 -0.64 -23.37 17.24
N LEU A 513 -0.58 -24.67 16.93
CA LEU A 513 -1.62 -25.33 16.15
C LEU A 513 -2.97 -25.36 16.89
N VAL A 514 -2.96 -25.62 18.20
CA VAL A 514 -4.16 -25.60 19.07
C VAL A 514 -4.70 -24.17 19.22
N GLU A 515 -3.85 -23.20 19.55
CA GLU A 515 -4.22 -21.79 19.79
C GLU A 515 -4.90 -21.13 18.57
N ARG A 516 -4.47 -21.48 17.35
CA ARG A 516 -5.08 -20.98 16.10
C ARG A 516 -6.57 -21.31 15.96
N ARG A 517 -7.08 -22.30 16.71
CA ARG A 517 -8.46 -22.80 16.61
C ARG A 517 -9.30 -22.53 17.86
N SER A 518 -8.69 -22.39 19.03
CA SER A 518 -9.39 -22.29 20.32
C SER A 518 -10.14 -20.98 20.60
N SER A 519 -10.36 -20.10 19.62
CA SER A 519 -11.18 -18.90 19.82
C SER A 519 -12.69 -19.18 20.03
N ALA A 520 -13.15 -20.44 19.93
CA ALA A 520 -14.59 -20.77 19.97
C ALA A 520 -15.05 -21.79 21.04
N LEU A 521 -14.18 -22.43 21.83
CA LEU A 521 -14.59 -23.45 22.82
C LEU A 521 -13.77 -23.34 24.11
N ALA A 522 -14.04 -22.28 24.89
CA ALA A 522 -13.53 -22.12 26.26
C ALA A 522 -14.33 -22.92 27.30
N GLY A 523 -14.76 -24.14 26.96
CA GLY A 523 -15.58 -25.00 27.81
C GLY A 523 -15.01 -26.41 27.92
N GLU A 524 -14.43 -26.72 29.08
CA GLU A 524 -14.26 -28.08 29.63
C GLU A 524 -13.43 -29.10 28.82
N LEU A 525 -12.17 -28.77 28.48
CA LEU A 525 -11.18 -29.79 28.11
C LEU A 525 -10.16 -29.98 29.27
N GLU A 526 -9.91 -31.23 29.65
CA GLU A 526 -8.93 -31.56 30.69
C GLU A 526 -7.50 -31.13 30.27
N PRO A 527 -6.60 -30.79 31.22
CA PRO A 527 -5.27 -30.24 30.91
C PRO A 527 -4.35 -31.10 30.03
N GLN A 528 -4.70 -32.38 29.82
CA GLN A 528 -3.89 -33.36 29.10
C GLN A 528 -4.47 -33.73 27.72
N LEU A 529 -5.68 -33.24 27.39
CA LEU A 529 -6.37 -33.57 26.16
C LEU A 529 -6.40 -32.35 25.24
N LEU A 530 -5.46 -32.32 24.29
CA LEU A 530 -5.30 -31.20 23.36
C LEU A 530 -6.11 -31.48 22.09
N GLN A 531 -7.04 -30.58 21.75
CA GLN A 531 -7.79 -30.68 20.51
C GLN A 531 -6.92 -30.21 19.33
N VAL A 532 -6.50 -31.16 18.51
CA VAL A 532 -5.63 -30.90 17.34
C VAL A 532 -6.48 -30.55 16.11
N SER A 533 -7.65 -31.18 15.96
CA SER A 533 -8.66 -30.84 14.95
C SER A 533 -10.08 -31.03 15.47
N ASP A 534 -11.09 -30.63 14.68
CA ASP A 534 -12.51 -30.82 15.04
C ASP A 534 -12.88 -32.30 15.29
N GLU A 535 -12.13 -33.24 14.71
CA GLU A 535 -12.38 -34.68 14.81
C GLU A 535 -11.32 -35.44 15.62
N GLN A 536 -10.24 -34.78 16.03
CA GLN A 536 -9.08 -35.45 16.63
C GLN A 536 -8.54 -34.75 17.87
N LEU A 537 -8.21 -35.58 18.85
CA LEU A 537 -7.66 -35.23 20.14
C LEU A 537 -6.29 -35.89 20.29
N TRP A 538 -5.36 -35.17 20.89
CA TRP A 538 -4.10 -35.72 21.37
C TRP A 538 -4.17 -35.87 22.88
N ASP A 539 -4.02 -37.11 23.33
CA ASP A 539 -3.87 -37.48 24.74
C ASP A 539 -2.40 -37.86 24.98
N LEU A 540 -1.77 -37.23 25.99
CA LEU A 540 -0.35 -37.43 26.28
C LEU A 540 -0.10 -38.86 26.76
N ALA A 541 0.58 -39.66 25.94
CA ALA A 541 0.88 -41.04 26.27
C ALA A 541 2.11 -41.13 27.18
N ALA A 542 1.91 -41.70 28.38
CA ALA A 542 2.95 -42.04 29.36
C ALA A 542 3.79 -40.81 29.80
N SER A 543 5.11 -40.97 29.94
CA SER A 543 6.05 -39.93 30.39
C SER A 543 7.13 -39.69 29.32
N PRO A 544 6.79 -39.08 28.18
CA PRO A 544 7.72 -38.97 27.03
C PRO A 544 8.91 -38.04 27.31
N PHE A 545 8.82 -37.22 28.36
CA PHE A 545 9.88 -36.30 28.79
C PHE A 545 10.79 -36.87 29.88
N ALA A 546 10.57 -38.12 30.31
CA ALA A 546 11.43 -38.76 31.30
C ALA A 546 12.81 -39.06 30.70
N ALA A 547 13.86 -38.80 31.47
CA ALA A 547 15.22 -39.17 31.07
C ALA A 547 15.34 -40.69 30.90
N CYS A 548 15.97 -41.12 29.81
CA CYS A 548 16.18 -42.55 29.58
C CYS A 548 17.33 -43.10 30.44
N THR A 549 17.19 -44.33 30.92
CA THR A 549 18.22 -45.02 31.71
C THR A 549 19.14 -45.92 30.87
N HIS A 550 18.99 -45.92 29.54
CA HIS A 550 19.79 -46.74 28.63
C HIS A 550 21.26 -46.30 28.62
N SER A 551 22.16 -47.20 29.00
CA SER A 551 23.61 -47.00 29.04
C SER A 551 24.38 -47.84 28.01
N SER A 552 23.71 -48.77 27.32
CA SER A 552 24.29 -49.69 26.34
C SER A 552 23.94 -49.29 24.89
N SER A 553 24.74 -49.76 23.93
CA SER A 553 24.57 -49.45 22.50
C SER A 553 23.47 -50.25 21.78
N SER A 554 22.77 -51.17 22.46
CA SER A 554 21.77 -52.05 21.84
C SER A 554 20.33 -51.77 22.28
N GLU A 555 20.14 -51.15 23.45
CA GLU A 555 18.82 -50.82 24.00
C GLU A 555 18.50 -49.35 23.75
N THR A 556 17.29 -49.08 23.27
CA THR A 556 16.87 -47.71 22.94
C THR A 556 15.43 -47.44 23.36
N CYS A 557 15.13 -46.16 23.59
CA CYS A 557 13.77 -45.68 23.85
C CYS A 557 12.77 -46.08 22.76
N TRP A 558 13.24 -46.24 21.51
CA TRP A 558 12.42 -46.49 20.34
C TRP A 558 11.84 -47.91 20.28
N GLN A 559 12.35 -48.84 21.10
CA GLN A 559 11.77 -50.18 21.26
C GLN A 559 10.54 -50.18 22.18
N SER A 560 10.29 -49.09 22.91
CA SER A 560 9.15 -48.96 23.81
C SER A 560 7.99 -48.24 23.15
N ASP A 561 6.81 -48.87 23.22
CA ASP A 561 5.55 -48.27 22.75
C ASP A 561 5.12 -47.04 23.57
N ASN A 562 5.78 -46.78 24.71
CA ASN A 562 5.46 -45.68 25.62
C ASN A 562 6.03 -44.33 25.18
N VAL A 563 6.92 -44.31 24.19
CA VAL A 563 7.53 -43.06 23.68
C VAL A 563 6.66 -42.43 22.58
N PHE A 564 5.86 -43.25 21.89
CA PHE A 564 5.06 -42.81 20.75
C PHE A 564 3.72 -42.19 21.16
N GLN A 565 3.47 -41.00 20.64
CA GLN A 565 2.19 -40.30 20.74
C GLN A 565 1.26 -40.71 19.59
N ARG A 566 -0.05 -40.63 19.82
CA ARG A 566 -1.08 -40.98 18.82
C ARG A 566 -2.30 -40.07 18.96
N LEU A 567 -2.96 -39.79 17.84
CA LEU A 567 -4.24 -39.11 17.81
C LEU A 567 -5.40 -40.09 18.09
N THR A 568 -6.44 -39.61 18.76
CA THR A 568 -7.68 -40.35 19.03
C THR A 568 -8.89 -39.51 18.63
N THR A 569 -10.04 -40.14 18.42
CA THR A 569 -11.30 -39.41 18.21
C THR A 569 -12.06 -39.24 19.52
N PRO A 570 -12.90 -38.19 19.67
CA PRO A 570 -13.74 -37.99 20.85
C PRO A 570 -14.61 -39.21 21.19
N ARG A 571 -15.14 -39.91 20.17
CA ARG A 571 -15.95 -41.12 20.35
C ARG A 571 -15.14 -42.28 20.94
N LEU A 572 -13.94 -42.53 20.42
CA LEU A 572 -13.05 -43.59 20.92
C LEU A 572 -12.54 -43.29 22.33
N HIS A 573 -12.27 -42.01 22.62
CA HIS A 573 -11.89 -41.58 23.97
C HIS A 573 -13.02 -41.84 24.99
N ARG A 574 -14.26 -41.44 24.68
CA ARG A 574 -15.43 -41.73 25.53
C ARG A 574 -15.65 -43.23 25.73
N LEU A 575 -15.50 -44.04 24.68
CA LEU A 575 -15.61 -45.50 24.78
C LEU A 575 -14.53 -46.12 25.66
N ARG A 576 -13.28 -45.65 25.60
CA ARG A 576 -12.20 -46.11 26.50
C ARG A 576 -12.49 -45.79 27.96
N ASN A 577 -13.07 -44.62 28.23
CA ASN A 577 -13.47 -44.23 29.59
C ASN A 577 -14.63 -45.08 30.13
N ILE A 578 -15.56 -45.51 29.28
CA ILE A 578 -16.69 -46.37 29.68
C ILE A 578 -16.22 -47.82 29.93
N LEU A 579 -15.28 -48.34 29.14
CA LEU A 579 -14.85 -49.74 29.18
C LEU A 579 -13.84 -50.09 30.29
N GLY A 580 -13.55 -49.18 31.23
CA GLY A 580 -12.77 -49.48 32.44
C GLY A 580 -11.32 -49.95 32.20
N LYS A 581 -10.79 -49.87 30.98
CA LYS A 581 -9.36 -50.06 30.70
C LYS A 581 -8.60 -48.79 31.04
N THR A 582 -8.66 -48.39 32.30
CA THR A 582 -7.75 -47.44 32.91
C THR A 582 -6.34 -48.01 32.76
N ARG A 583 -5.54 -47.48 31.81
CA ARG A 583 -4.15 -47.20 32.20
C ARG A 583 -4.30 -46.34 33.46
N LEU A 584 -3.70 -46.79 34.56
CA LEU A 584 -3.67 -46.04 35.83
C LEU A 584 -3.63 -44.56 35.53
N ARG A 585 -4.58 -43.79 36.08
CA ARG A 585 -4.61 -42.32 36.03
C ARG A 585 -3.17 -41.86 36.13
N SER A 586 -2.58 -41.42 35.02
CA SER A 586 -1.23 -40.86 35.06
C SER A 586 -1.37 -39.66 35.98
N SER A 587 -0.63 -39.69 37.07
CA SER A 587 -0.39 -38.51 37.91
C SER A 587 -0.29 -37.30 37.01
N LEU A 588 -1.11 -36.26 37.20
CA LEU A 588 -1.13 -35.03 36.39
C LEU A 588 0.29 -34.65 35.91
N ILE A 589 0.69 -35.07 34.71
CA ILE A 589 2.02 -34.75 34.18
C ILE A 589 1.83 -33.46 33.41
N PRO A 590 2.30 -32.31 33.93
CA PRO A 590 2.20 -31.06 33.19
C PRO A 590 3.04 -31.16 31.91
N ILE A 591 2.46 -30.76 30.78
CA ILE A 591 3.19 -30.62 29.52
C ILE A 591 4.23 -29.50 29.72
N PRO A 592 5.54 -29.76 29.48
CA PRO A 592 6.58 -28.76 29.71
C PRO A 592 6.44 -27.56 28.77
N ALA A 593 7.06 -26.44 29.12
CA ALA A 593 7.06 -25.24 28.28
C ALA A 593 7.77 -25.47 26.93
N SER A 594 8.81 -26.31 26.94
CA SER A 594 9.66 -26.65 25.79
C SER A 594 9.94 -28.16 25.75
N GLY A 595 10.20 -28.69 24.55
CA GLY A 595 10.50 -30.10 24.33
C GLY A 595 10.01 -30.57 22.97
N ALA A 596 10.20 -31.86 22.68
CA ALA A 596 9.67 -32.51 21.48
C ALA A 596 9.06 -33.87 21.82
N VAL A 597 8.09 -34.27 21.03
CA VAL A 597 7.43 -35.59 21.09
C VAL A 597 7.43 -36.23 19.71
N VAL A 598 7.28 -37.55 19.66
CA VAL A 598 7.27 -38.32 18.41
C VAL A 598 5.96 -39.07 18.27
N PHE A 599 5.27 -38.92 17.15
CA PHE A 599 4.07 -39.66 16.81
C PHE A 599 4.42 -40.86 15.93
N GLY A 600 3.87 -42.03 16.27
CA GLY A 600 4.15 -43.27 15.55
C GLY A 600 3.66 -44.53 16.26
N ALA A 601 4.24 -45.66 15.87
CA ALA A 601 4.05 -46.95 16.51
C ALA A 601 5.30 -47.81 16.33
N THR A 602 5.54 -48.72 17.28
CA THR A 602 6.51 -49.81 17.09
C THR A 602 5.99 -50.82 16.05
N TRP A 603 6.92 -51.45 15.36
CA TRP A 603 6.68 -52.46 14.32
C TRP A 603 6.51 -53.85 14.89
#